data_AF-A0A3L6FCL3-F1
#
_entry.id   AF-A0A3L6FCL3-F1
#
_cell.length_a   1.000
_cell.length_b   1.000
_cell.length_c   1.000
_cell.angle_alpha   90.00
_cell.angle_beta   90.00
_cell.angle_gamma   90.00
#
_symmetry.space_group_name_H-M   'P 1'
#
loop_
_entity.id
_entity.type
_entity.pdbx_description
1 polymer ?
#
loop_
_entity_poly.entity_id
_entity_poly.type
_entity_poly.pdbx_seq_one_letter_code
_entity_poly.pdbx_strand_id
1 'polypeptide(L)' 'METALRDGVVPFRVEGEARTRWKVAGIVGIDQWTRLACQLGFFWPNDIVLPFRCSSKSKLLFF' A
#
# COMPACT_ATOMS: atom_id res chain seq x y z
N MET A 1 15.78 -13.50 4.40
CA MET A 1 16.36 -12.47 5.29
C MET A 1 17.87 -12.36 5.13
N GLU A 2 18.56 -13.41 4.66
CA GLU A 2 20.03 -13.48 4.65
C GLU A 2 20.69 -12.66 3.53
N THR A 3 20.00 -12.44 2.41
CA THR A 3 20.46 -11.59 1.30
C THR A 3 20.31 -10.09 1.59
N ALA A 4 19.24 -9.70 2.29
CA ALA A 4 18.98 -8.32 2.71
C ALA A 4 20.06 -7.78 3.67
N LEU A 5 20.60 -8.65 4.53
CA LEU A 5 21.67 -8.29 5.46
C LEU A 5 23.03 -8.09 4.75
N ARG A 6 23.26 -8.74 3.60
CA ARG A 6 24.49 -8.56 2.81
C ARG A 6 24.53 -7.25 2.03
N ASP A 7 23.36 -6.69 1.70
CA ASP A 7 23.23 -5.40 1.00
C ASP A 7 22.93 -4.21 1.93
N GLY A 8 22.82 -4.43 3.26
CA GLY A 8 22.54 -3.36 4.23
C GLY A 8 21.12 -2.79 4.18
N VAL A 9 20.22 -3.40 3.40
CA VAL A 9 18.84 -2.93 3.19
C VAL A 9 17.86 -3.83 3.94
N VAL A 10 17.09 -3.27 4.88
CA VAL A 10 15.97 -3.97 5.53
C VAL A 10 14.66 -3.60 4.81
N PRO A 11 14.06 -4.52 4.03
CA PRO A 11 12.79 -4.26 3.37
C PRO A 11 11.61 -4.47 4.32
N PHE A 12 10.73 -3.48 4.43
CA PHE A 12 9.42 -3.56 5.08
C PHE A 12 8.31 -3.49 4.04
N ARG A 13 7.30 -4.35 4.17
CA ARG A 13 6.08 -4.27 3.34
C ARG A 13 4.94 -3.75 4.19
N VAL A 14 4.27 -2.71 3.70
CA VAL A 14 3.07 -2.13 4.31
C VAL A 14 1.93 -2.35 3.34
N GLU A 15 0.95 -3.15 3.75
CA GLU A 15 -0.28 -3.40 2.99
C GLU A 15 -1.47 -2.88 3.78
N GLY A 16 -2.41 -2.23 3.08
CA GLY A 16 -3.64 -1.71 3.66
C GLY A 16 -4.81 -1.86 2.69
N GLU A 17 -5.99 -2.15 3.23
CA GLU A 17 -7.24 -2.21 2.47
C GLU A 17 -8.24 -1.24 3.10
N ALA A 18 -8.80 -0.36 2.27
CA ALA A 18 -9.77 0.63 2.67
C ALA A 18 -11.02 0.52 1.79
N ARG A 19 -12.18 0.44 2.44
CA ARG A 19 -13.49 0.48 1.78
C ARG A 19 -14.12 1.84 1.97
N THR A 20 -14.50 2.49 0.88
CA THR A 20 -15.28 3.72 0.87
C THR A 20 -16.66 3.44 0.30
N ARG A 21 -17.71 3.77 1.06
CA ARG A 21 -19.09 3.56 0.64
C ARG A 21 -19.79 4.89 0.43
N TRP A 22 -20.44 5.04 -0.72
CA TRP A 22 -21.18 6.23 -1.12
C TRP A 22 -22.62 5.86 -1.42
N LYS A 23 -23.54 6.79 -1.16
CA LYS A 23 -24.92 6.72 -1.65
C LYS A 23 -25.15 7.88 -2.59
N VAL A 24 -25.49 7.60 -3.84
CA VAL A 24 -25.87 8.61 -4.83
C VAL A 24 -27.38 8.72 -4.87
N ALA A 25 -27.89 9.94 -4.65
CA ALA A 25 -29.32 10.26 -4.67
C ALA A 25 -30.21 9.37 -3.76
N GLY A 26 -29.63 8.74 -2.73
CA GLY A 26 -30.34 7.85 -1.80
C GLY A 26 -30.72 6.48 -2.38
N ILE A 27 -30.44 6.20 -3.65
CA ILE A 27 -30.92 5.01 -4.37
C ILE A 27 -29.77 4.10 -4.78
N VAL A 28 -28.68 4.67 -5.30
CA VAL A 28 -27.55 3.90 -5.84
C VAL A 28 -26.44 3.81 -4.80
N GLY A 29 -26.03 2.59 -4.46
CA GLY A 29 -24.89 2.32 -3.60
C GLY A 29 -23.61 2.17 -4.43
N ILE A 30 -22.56 2.91 -4.10
CA ILE A 30 -21.23 2.73 -4.70
C ILE A 30 -20.28 2.29 -3.60
N ASP A 31 -19.72 1.10 -3.75
CA ASP A 31 -18.64 0.61 -2.90
C ASP A 31 -17.33 0.69 -3.68
N GLN A 32 -16.38 1.45 -3.15
CA GLN A 32 -15.03 1.52 -3.68
C GLN A 32 -14.08 0.82 -2.70
N TRP A 33 -13.46 -0.25 -3.16
CA TRP A 33 -12.39 -0.92 -2.45
C TRP A 33 -11.06 -0.41 -2.99
N THR A 34 -10.18 0.00 -2.09
CA THR A 34 -8.83 0.42 -2.42
C THR A 34 -7.85 -0.42 -1.62
N ARG A 35 -6.96 -1.12 -2.31
CA ARG A 35 -5.86 -1.88 -1.71
C ARG A 35 -4.56 -1.18 -2.06
N LEU A 36 -3.80 -0.84 -1.04
CA LEU A 36 -2.53 -0.14 -1.14
C LEU A 36 -1.43 -1.06 -0.64
N ALA A 37 -0.35 -1.19 -1.41
CA ALA A 37 0.81 -1.99 -1.06
C ALA A 37 2.07 -1.16 -1.32
N CYS A 38 2.81 -0.85 -0.26
CA CYS A 38 4.06 -0.11 -0.29
C CYS A 38 5.23 -0.98 0.15
N GLN A 39 6.34 -0.88 -0.59
CA GLN A 39 7.63 -1.43 -0.22
C GLN A 39 8.51 -0.29 0.28
N LEU A 40 8.91 -0.39 1.55
CA LEU A 40 9.85 0.51 2.20
C LEU A 40 11.20 -0.20 2.32
N GLY A 41 12.28 0.49 2.04
CA GLY A 41 13.63 0.02 2.30
C GLY A 41 14.33 1.00 3.22
N PHE A 42 15.03 0.48 4.22
CA PHE A 42 15.89 1.28 5.07
C PHE A 42 17.33 0.77 4.98
N PHE A 43 18.29 1.67 4.73
CA PHE A 43 19.69 1.33 4.72
C PHE A 43 20.30 1.59 6.11
N TRP A 44 20.81 0.54 6.77
CA TRP A 44 21.51 0.66 8.05
C TRP A 44 23.00 0.31 7.83
N PRO A 45 23.98 1.07 8.38
CA PRO A 45 23.88 2.12 9.42
C PRO A 45 23.89 3.57 8.89
N ASN A 46 23.88 3.79 7.58
CA ASN A 46 24.02 5.14 7.00
C ASN A 46 22.74 6.00 7.02
N ASP A 47 21.65 5.52 7.64
CA ASP A 47 20.37 6.22 7.78
C ASP A 47 19.79 6.78 6.45
N ILE A 48 20.03 6.10 5.33
CA ILE A 48 19.49 6.50 4.02
C ILE A 48 18.13 5.83 3.83
N VAL A 49 17.09 6.66 3.67
CA VAL A 49 15.73 6.21 3.34
C VAL A 49 15.66 5.93 1.84
N LEU A 50 15.36 4.69 1.45
CA LEU A 50 15.17 4.34 0.05
C LEU A 50 13.80 4.84 -0.44
N PRO A 51 13.68 5.16 -1.74
CA PRO A 51 12.43 5.64 -2.31
C PRO A 51 11.30 4.61 -2.14
N PHE A 52 10.17 5.10 -1.63
CA PHE A 52 8.96 4.33 -1.40
C PHE A 52 8.36 3.87 -2.74
N ARG A 53 8.27 2.55 -2.96
CA ARG A 53 7.51 2.01 -4.09
C ARG A 53 6.12 1.61 -3.63
N CYS A 54 5.14 2.46 -3.93
CA CYS A 54 3.74 2.20 -3.62
C CYS A 54 2.97 1.80 -4.89
N SER A 55 2.12 0.80 -4.74
CA SER A 55 1.15 0.39 -5.75
C SER A 55 -0.25 0.46 -5.13
N SER A 56 -1.20 0.98 -5.90
CA SER A 56 -2.61 1.04 -5.51
C SER A 56 -3.45 0.30 -6.52
N LYS A 57 -4.38 -0.51 -6.02
CA LYS A 57 -5.39 -1.22 -6.81
C LYS A 57 -6.76 -0.79 -6.30
N SER A 58 -7.61 -0.30 -7.18
CA SER A 58 -9.00 0.02 -6.85
C SER A 58 -9.95 -0.94 -7.54
N LYS A 59 -11.04 -1.29 -6.85
CA LYS A 59 -12.17 -2.05 -7.38
C LYS A 59 -13.45 -1.30 -7.04
N LEU A 60 -14.19 -0.93 -8.07
CA LEU A 60 -15.47 -0.23 -7.95
C LEU A 60 -16.61 -1.26 -8.10
N LEU A 61 -17.58 -1.22 -7.21
CA LEU A 61 -18.79 -2.03 -7.24
C LEU A 61 -20.02 -1.13 -7.13
N PHE A 62 -21.04 -1.44 -7.92
CA PHE A 62 -22.33 -0.72 -7.94
C PHE A 62 -23.44 -1.67 -7.46
N PHE A 63 -24.34 -1.16 -6.60
CA PHE A 63 -25.46 -1.88 -6.02
C PHE A 63 -26.75 -1.05 -6.07
#